data_AF-A0A6G6GJI6-F1
#
_entry.id   AF-A0A6G6GJI6-F1
#
_cell.length_a   1.000
_cell.length_b   1.000
_cell.length_c   1.000
_cell.angle_alpha   90.00
_cell.angle_beta   90.00
_cell.angle_gamma   90.00
#
_symmetry.space_group_name_H-M   'P 1'
#
loop_
_entity.id
_entity.type
_entity.pdbx_description
1 polymer ?
#
loop_
_entity_poly.entity_id
_entity_poly.type
_entity_poly.pdbx_seq_one_letter_code
_entity_poly.pdbx_strand_id
1 'polypeptide(L)'
;MRKTVRHIKKRNRFSIIFPILTIIAIGILFTFSSFYEKSWSYNWNGISEQIRDSIKVAEYGGISSGVVGVSGRKPKQFDRRIWIMKNATEKELLNLTEYPSGTIKAIAYEGLLRRKDYKDKTSLVLKSLKDTEYPIEYQSGCLSSKMYVGEYLINQVLFLDNQGPPLPESFVNYRKEKYDVDKIMKEYLKLKKL
;
A
#
# COMPACT_ATOMS: atom_id res chain seq x y z
N MET A 1 10.13 1.27 84.15
CA MET A 1 10.54 1.25 82.72
C MET A 1 9.35 0.81 81.85
N ARG A 2 8.74 1.71 81.07
CA ARG A 2 7.65 1.37 80.13
C ARG A 2 8.27 0.96 78.78
N LYS A 3 8.07 -0.29 78.35
CA LYS A 3 8.44 -0.76 77.01
C LYS A 3 7.39 -0.29 76.01
N THR A 4 7.75 0.65 75.13
CA THR A 4 6.93 1.05 73.97
C THR A 4 7.01 -0.04 72.91
N VAL A 5 5.91 -0.78 72.69
CA VAL A 5 5.78 -1.76 71.62
C VAL A 5 5.57 -1.00 70.30
N ARG A 6 6.59 -0.98 69.42
CA ARG A 6 6.43 -0.45 68.06
C ARG A 6 5.59 -1.44 67.24
N HIS A 7 4.37 -1.05 66.88
CA HIS A 7 3.61 -1.73 65.85
C HIS A 7 4.30 -1.56 64.50
N ILE A 8 5.10 -2.54 64.09
CA ILE A 8 5.60 -2.63 62.72
C ILE A 8 4.41 -3.03 61.85
N LYS A 9 3.73 -2.04 61.27
CA LYS A 9 2.63 -2.26 60.31
C LYS A 9 3.22 -3.02 59.12
N LYS A 10 2.93 -4.32 59.02
CA LYS A 10 3.40 -5.19 57.93
C LYS A 10 2.85 -4.62 56.62
N ARG A 11 3.70 -3.88 55.89
CA ARG A 11 3.31 -3.18 54.65
C ARG A 11 2.81 -4.25 53.69
N ASN A 12 1.53 -4.16 53.31
CA ASN A 12 0.86 -5.18 52.53
C ASN A 12 1.58 -5.28 51.17
N ARG A 13 2.20 -6.42 50.85
CA ARG A 13 3.01 -6.57 49.62
C ARG A 13 2.21 -6.21 48.36
N PHE A 14 0.89 -6.39 48.42
CA PHE A 14 -0.05 -5.94 47.40
C PHE A 14 0.02 -4.45 47.06
N SER A 15 0.26 -3.57 48.04
CA SER A 15 0.31 -2.12 47.79
C SER A 15 1.57 -1.68 47.03
N ILE A 16 2.57 -2.57 46.91
CA ILE A 16 3.82 -2.33 46.16
C ILE A 16 3.77 -3.08 44.82
N ILE A 17 3.21 -4.29 44.80
CA ILE A 17 3.12 -5.12 43.58
C ILE A 17 2.12 -4.52 42.58
N PHE A 18 0.98 -4.02 43.04
CA PHE A 18 -0.06 -3.46 42.17
C PHE A 18 0.45 -2.33 41.26
N PRO A 19 1.11 -1.25 41.77
CA PRO A 19 1.59 -0.18 40.90
C PRO A 19 2.67 -0.64 39.92
N ILE A 20 3.53 -1.60 40.30
CA ILE A 20 4.55 -2.17 39.41
C ILE A 20 3.89 -2.92 38.24
N LEU A 21 2.89 -3.76 38.52
CA LEU A 21 2.14 -4.47 37.49
C LEU A 21 1.40 -3.52 36.56
N THR A 22 0.82 -2.43 37.09
CA THR A 22 0.16 -1.41 36.28
C THR A 22 1.14 -0.71 35.33
N ILE A 23 2.34 -0.35 35.80
CA ILE A 23 3.38 0.25 34.94
C ILE A 23 3.81 -0.72 33.84
N ILE A 24 4.01 -2.00 34.18
CA ILE A 24 4.34 -3.04 33.20
C ILE A 24 3.22 -3.18 32.16
N ALA A 25 1.96 -3.25 32.59
CA ALA A 25 0.82 -3.37 31.70
C ALA A 25 0.68 -2.16 30.75
N ILE A 26 0.87 -0.94 31.28
CA ILE A 26 0.90 0.28 30.46
C ILE A 26 2.06 0.23 29.46
N GLY A 27 3.25 -0.20 29.90
CA GLY A 27 4.40 -0.37 29.03
C GLY A 27 4.15 -1.34 27.89
N ILE A 28 3.52 -2.48 28.17
CA ILE A 28 3.12 -3.48 27.17
C ILE A 28 2.08 -2.91 26.20
N LEU A 29 1.04 -2.24 26.69
CA LEU A 29 0.02 -1.65 25.82
C LEU A 29 0.60 -0.56 24.91
N PHE A 30 1.48 0.29 25.46
CA PHE A 30 2.14 1.34 24.71
C PHE A 30 3.02 0.78 23.59
N THR A 31 3.82 -0.25 23.87
CA THR A 31 4.66 -0.90 22.85
C THR A 31 3.80 -1.54 21.77
N PHE A 32 2.79 -2.36 22.12
CA PHE A 32 1.89 -2.96 21.13
C PHE A 32 1.18 -1.91 20.25
N SER A 33 0.73 -0.79 20.83
CA SER A 33 0.10 0.28 20.07
C SER A 33 1.05 0.96 19.08
N SER A 34 2.33 1.07 19.43
CA SER A 34 3.36 1.71 18.59
C SER A 34 3.82 0.82 17.43
N PHE A 35 3.63 -0.50 17.53
CA PHE A 35 3.94 -1.46 16.46
C PHE A 35 2.71 -1.90 15.66
N TYR A 36 1.55 -1.29 15.89
CA TYR A 36 0.34 -1.63 15.16
C TYR A 36 0.44 -1.19 13.69
N GLU A 37 0.37 -2.15 12.77
CA GLU A 37 0.22 -1.89 11.34
C GLU A 37 -1.24 -2.14 10.92
N LYS A 38 -1.83 -1.21 10.15
CA LYS A 38 -3.22 -1.31 9.66
C LYS A 38 -3.44 -2.57 8.81
N SER A 39 -2.38 -3.13 8.21
CA SER A 39 -2.41 -4.39 7.46
C SER A 39 -2.78 -5.60 8.31
N TRP A 40 -2.53 -5.57 9.63
CA TRP A 40 -2.78 -6.70 10.54
C TRP A 40 -4.28 -6.95 10.76
N SER A 41 -5.10 -5.91 10.66
CA SER A 41 -6.57 -5.99 10.80
C SER A 41 -7.30 -6.00 9.47
N TYR A 42 -6.57 -6.11 8.35
CA TYR A 42 -7.17 -6.17 7.02
C TYR A 42 -8.08 -7.40 6.87
N ASN A 43 -9.25 -7.19 6.24
CA ASN A 43 -10.21 -8.25 6.01
C ASN A 43 -9.80 -9.15 4.83
N TRP A 44 -9.26 -10.32 5.14
CA TRP A 44 -8.82 -11.31 4.16
C TRP A 44 -9.95 -12.16 3.56
N ASN A 45 -11.22 -11.94 3.95
CA ASN A 45 -12.32 -12.74 3.44
C ASN A 45 -12.46 -12.58 1.92
N GLY A 46 -12.49 -13.72 1.22
CA GLY A 46 -12.55 -13.76 -0.24
C GLY A 46 -11.22 -13.51 -0.94
N ILE A 47 -10.10 -13.47 -0.21
CA ILE A 47 -8.75 -13.53 -0.77
C ILE A 47 -8.20 -14.95 -0.62
N SER A 48 -7.79 -15.57 -1.72
CA SER A 48 -7.17 -16.89 -1.71
C SER A 48 -5.82 -16.88 -0.99
N GLU A 49 -5.42 -18.03 -0.46
CA GLU A 49 -4.19 -18.16 0.32
C GLU A 49 -2.94 -17.80 -0.50
N GLN A 50 -2.87 -18.24 -1.77
CA GLN A 50 -1.73 -17.96 -2.62
C GLN A 50 -1.58 -16.46 -2.93
N ILE A 51 -2.71 -15.76 -3.11
CA ILE A 51 -2.70 -14.30 -3.26
C ILE A 51 -2.28 -13.66 -1.94
N ARG A 52 -2.90 -14.01 -0.81
CA ARG A 52 -2.54 -13.49 0.52
C ARG A 52 -1.05 -13.61 0.82
N ASP A 53 -0.47 -14.78 0.58
CA ASP A 53 0.95 -15.04 0.84
C ASP A 53 1.83 -14.18 -0.08
N SER A 54 1.43 -14.02 -1.34
CA SER A 54 2.14 -13.14 -2.27
C SER A 54 2.06 -11.66 -1.86
N ILE A 55 0.93 -11.21 -1.33
CA ILE A 55 0.72 -9.84 -0.86
C ILE A 55 1.63 -9.52 0.32
N LYS A 56 1.73 -10.42 1.32
CA LYS A 56 2.61 -10.24 2.49
C LYS A 56 4.08 -10.03 2.11
N VAL A 57 4.54 -10.63 1.02
CA VAL A 57 5.92 -10.43 0.54
C VAL A 57 6.03 -9.22 -0.40
N ALA A 58 4.98 -8.89 -1.15
CA ALA A 58 4.97 -7.76 -2.07
C ALA A 58 4.92 -6.40 -1.36
N GLU A 59 4.27 -6.32 -0.20
CA GLU A 59 4.05 -5.08 0.56
C GLU A 59 5.36 -4.30 0.84
N TYR A 60 6.46 -4.99 1.12
CA TYR A 60 7.75 -4.39 1.46
C TYR A 60 8.66 -4.10 0.25
N GLY A 61 8.27 -4.52 -0.96
CA GLY A 61 9.16 -4.53 -2.13
C GLY A 61 9.07 -3.32 -3.06
N GLY A 62 8.10 -2.42 -2.83
CA GLY A 62 7.80 -1.31 -3.75
C GLY A 62 7.39 -1.79 -5.15
N ILE A 63 7.35 -0.85 -6.10
CA ILE A 63 7.04 -1.11 -7.51
C ILE A 63 8.30 -0.91 -8.36
N SER A 64 8.53 -1.77 -9.35
CA SER A 64 9.64 -1.59 -10.30
C SER A 64 9.22 -1.75 -11.76
N SER A 65 9.97 -1.14 -12.68
CA SER A 65 9.72 -1.20 -14.13
C SER A 65 10.17 -2.49 -14.81
N GLY A 66 10.84 -3.40 -14.08
CA GLY A 66 11.33 -4.68 -14.60
C GLY A 66 12.81 -4.68 -14.99
N VAL A 67 13.47 -3.52 -14.96
CA VAL A 67 14.91 -3.38 -15.14
C VAL A 67 15.40 -2.38 -14.09
N VAL A 68 16.24 -2.81 -13.14
CA VAL A 68 16.75 -1.95 -12.06
C VAL A 68 18.24 -2.19 -11.77
N GLY A 69 18.87 -1.16 -11.19
CA GLY A 69 20.26 -1.19 -10.73
C GLY A 69 21.31 -1.23 -11.84
N VAL A 70 22.57 -1.35 -11.41
CA VAL A 70 23.71 -1.47 -12.32
C VAL A 70 23.60 -2.76 -13.13
N SER A 71 23.78 -2.66 -14.45
CA SER A 71 23.61 -3.75 -15.43
C SER A 71 22.17 -4.21 -15.69
N GLY A 72 21.15 -3.46 -15.26
CA GLY A 72 19.77 -3.64 -15.71
C GLY A 72 19.18 -5.01 -15.38
N ARG A 73 19.16 -5.38 -14.09
CA ARG A 73 18.65 -6.68 -13.65
C ARG A 73 17.15 -6.62 -13.43
N LYS A 74 16.45 -7.70 -13.76
CA LYS A 74 15.03 -7.85 -13.43
C LYS A 74 14.87 -8.17 -11.94
N PRO A 75 14.15 -7.33 -11.16
CA PRO A 75 13.99 -7.56 -9.73
C PRO A 75 12.86 -8.57 -9.45
N LYS A 76 12.99 -9.34 -8.35
CA LYS A 76 11.96 -10.31 -7.92
C LYS A 76 10.60 -9.64 -7.66
N GLN A 77 10.58 -8.39 -7.21
CA GLN A 77 9.33 -7.65 -7.01
C GLN A 77 8.54 -7.43 -8.31
N PHE A 78 9.21 -7.32 -9.45
CA PHE A 78 8.56 -7.22 -10.76
C PHE A 78 7.79 -8.50 -11.08
N ASP A 79 8.48 -9.66 -11.00
CA ASP A 79 7.87 -10.95 -11.29
C ASP A 79 6.67 -11.24 -10.37
N ARG A 80 6.79 -10.87 -9.08
CA ARG A 80 5.69 -11.02 -8.12
C ARG A 80 4.49 -10.14 -8.45
N ARG A 81 4.70 -8.87 -8.78
CA ARG A 81 3.64 -7.96 -9.24
C ARG A 81 2.92 -8.53 -10.46
N ILE A 82 3.67 -9.00 -11.47
CA ILE A 82 3.09 -9.62 -12.66
C ILE A 82 2.30 -10.88 -12.29
N TRP A 83 2.82 -11.71 -11.39
CA TRP A 83 2.16 -12.93 -10.95
C TRP A 83 0.84 -12.63 -10.24
N ILE A 84 0.81 -11.68 -9.30
CA ILE A 84 -0.41 -11.28 -8.58
C ILE A 84 -1.47 -10.79 -9.57
N MET A 85 -1.12 -9.87 -10.48
CA MET A 85 -2.06 -9.34 -11.47
C MET A 85 -2.65 -10.40 -12.40
N LYS A 86 -1.90 -11.47 -12.69
CA LYS A 86 -2.35 -12.55 -13.58
C LYS A 86 -3.20 -13.61 -12.87
N ASN A 87 -2.93 -13.87 -11.59
CA ASN A 87 -3.54 -14.99 -10.87
C ASN A 87 -4.68 -14.55 -9.95
N ALA A 88 -4.72 -13.29 -9.50
CA ALA A 88 -5.81 -12.78 -8.70
C ALA A 88 -7.08 -12.61 -9.55
N THR A 89 -8.22 -12.98 -8.99
CA THR A 89 -9.53 -12.70 -9.56
C THR A 89 -9.85 -11.21 -9.52
N GLU A 90 -10.84 -10.78 -10.33
CA GLU A 90 -11.34 -9.40 -10.28
C GLU A 90 -11.73 -8.96 -8.87
N LYS A 91 -12.48 -9.82 -8.18
CA LYS A 91 -12.98 -9.55 -6.83
C LYS A 91 -11.84 -9.40 -5.83
N GLU A 92 -10.82 -10.26 -5.93
CA GLU A 92 -9.63 -10.14 -5.09
C GLU A 92 -8.89 -8.84 -5.34
N LEU A 93 -8.68 -8.46 -6.60
CA LEU A 93 -8.02 -7.20 -6.94
C LEU A 93 -8.84 -5.99 -6.46
N LEU A 94 -10.17 -6.01 -6.61
CA LEU A 94 -11.05 -4.96 -6.08
C LEU A 94 -10.91 -4.81 -4.57
N ASN A 95 -10.93 -5.92 -3.82
CA ASN A 95 -10.70 -5.91 -2.38
C ASN A 95 -9.33 -5.31 -2.04
N LEU A 96 -8.28 -5.73 -2.77
CA LEU A 96 -6.91 -5.25 -2.55
C LEU A 96 -6.71 -3.75 -2.88
N THR A 97 -7.64 -3.08 -3.56
CA THR A 97 -7.61 -1.60 -3.69
C THR A 97 -7.82 -0.88 -2.35
N GLU A 98 -8.34 -1.57 -1.34
CA GLU A 98 -8.55 -1.04 0.01
C GLU A 98 -7.43 -1.47 0.99
N TYR A 99 -6.47 -2.28 0.54
CA TYR A 99 -5.38 -2.75 1.39
C TYR A 99 -4.49 -1.59 1.84
N PRO A 100 -4.03 -1.52 3.10
CA PRO A 100 -3.32 -0.37 3.64
C PRO A 100 -1.83 -0.32 3.28
N SER A 101 -1.52 -0.52 2.00
CA SER A 101 -0.17 -0.38 1.43
C SER A 101 -0.27 0.15 0.00
N GLY A 102 0.42 1.26 -0.27
CA GLY A 102 0.43 1.87 -1.60
C GLY A 102 0.89 0.89 -2.69
N THR A 103 1.89 0.05 -2.39
CA THR A 103 2.40 -0.98 -3.30
C THR A 103 1.30 -1.96 -3.70
N ILE A 104 0.57 -2.47 -2.71
CA ILE A 104 -0.49 -3.46 -2.95
C ILE A 104 -1.65 -2.83 -3.73
N LYS A 105 -2.06 -1.63 -3.34
CA LYS A 105 -3.08 -0.87 -4.07
C LYS A 105 -2.66 -0.63 -5.51
N ALA A 106 -1.42 -0.21 -5.76
CA ALA A 106 -0.90 0.01 -7.12
C ALA A 106 -0.94 -1.26 -7.97
N ILE A 107 -0.52 -2.41 -7.41
CA ILE A 107 -0.62 -3.72 -8.08
C ILE A 107 -2.09 -4.05 -8.40
N ALA A 108 -3.00 -3.82 -7.45
CA ALA A 108 -4.41 -4.11 -7.59
C ALA A 108 -5.08 -3.27 -8.69
N TYR A 109 -4.92 -1.94 -8.62
CA TYR A 109 -5.42 -1.01 -9.62
C TYR A 109 -4.87 -1.34 -11.02
N GLU A 110 -3.56 -1.54 -11.13
CA GLU A 110 -2.95 -1.88 -12.42
C GLU A 110 -3.45 -3.22 -12.96
N GLY A 111 -3.59 -4.23 -12.10
CA GLY A 111 -4.13 -5.54 -12.47
C GLY A 111 -5.52 -5.41 -13.10
N LEU A 112 -6.42 -4.67 -12.44
CA LEU A 112 -7.75 -4.38 -12.96
C LEU A 112 -7.70 -3.63 -14.29
N LEU A 113 -6.83 -2.62 -14.42
CA LEU A 113 -6.67 -1.84 -15.66
C LEU A 113 -6.12 -2.67 -16.82
N ARG A 114 -5.30 -3.69 -16.55
CA ARG A 114 -4.75 -4.58 -17.57
C ARG A 114 -5.72 -5.68 -18.01
N ARG A 115 -6.74 -5.98 -17.21
CA ARG A 115 -7.78 -6.97 -17.58
C ARG A 115 -8.61 -6.44 -18.76
N LYS A 116 -8.92 -7.33 -19.71
CA LYS A 116 -9.65 -6.95 -20.94
C LYS A 116 -11.15 -6.80 -20.69
N ASP A 117 -11.67 -7.59 -19.77
CA ASP A 117 -13.07 -7.74 -19.37
C ASP A 117 -13.52 -6.75 -18.28
N TYR A 118 -12.59 -6.13 -17.56
CA TYR A 118 -12.93 -5.15 -16.53
C TYR A 118 -13.62 -3.92 -17.13
N LYS A 119 -14.86 -3.69 -16.68
CA LYS A 119 -15.69 -2.56 -17.10
C LYS A 119 -15.37 -1.33 -16.25
N ASP A 120 -15.55 -0.14 -16.82
CA ASP A 120 -15.39 1.14 -16.12
C ASP A 120 -13.95 1.45 -15.61
N LYS A 121 -13.00 1.41 -16.54
CA LYS A 121 -11.60 1.75 -16.25
C LYS A 121 -11.43 3.22 -15.88
N THR A 122 -12.24 4.11 -16.44
CA THR A 122 -12.21 5.55 -16.14
C THR A 122 -12.50 5.80 -14.65
N SER A 123 -13.60 5.28 -14.10
CA SER A 123 -13.92 5.49 -12.68
C SER A 123 -12.87 4.88 -11.78
N LEU A 124 -12.29 3.74 -12.17
CA LEU A 124 -11.21 3.12 -11.42
C LEU A 124 -9.96 4.02 -11.34
N VAL A 125 -9.57 4.67 -12.45
CA VAL A 125 -8.47 5.65 -12.43
C VAL A 125 -8.84 6.85 -11.56
N LEU A 126 -10.04 7.41 -11.71
CA LEU A 126 -10.49 8.54 -10.88
C LEU A 126 -10.53 8.22 -9.39
N LYS A 127 -10.87 6.98 -9.01
CA LYS A 127 -10.79 6.49 -7.63
C LYS A 127 -9.34 6.52 -7.13
N SER A 128 -8.40 6.00 -7.92
CA SER A 128 -6.98 5.98 -7.56
C SER A 128 -6.35 7.36 -7.39
N LEU A 129 -6.84 8.39 -8.09
CA LEU A 129 -6.38 9.78 -7.93
C LEU A 129 -6.68 10.34 -6.53
N LYS A 130 -7.70 9.82 -5.85
CA LYS A 130 -8.06 10.21 -4.47
C LYS A 130 -7.29 9.40 -3.42
N ASP A 131 -6.53 8.38 -3.84
CA ASP A 131 -5.78 7.51 -2.94
C ASP A 131 -4.41 8.12 -2.62
N THR A 132 -4.41 8.98 -1.61
CA THR A 132 -3.23 9.73 -1.15
C THR A 132 -2.76 9.31 0.24
N GLU A 133 -3.32 8.24 0.80
CA GLU A 133 -2.97 7.79 2.16
C GLU A 133 -1.59 7.11 2.21
N TYR A 134 -1.28 6.28 1.20
CA TYR A 134 -0.05 5.50 1.17
C TYR A 134 0.76 5.76 -0.10
N PRO A 135 1.96 6.35 0.01
CA PRO A 135 2.85 6.50 -1.13
C PRO A 135 3.46 5.15 -1.54
N ILE A 136 3.96 5.09 -2.76
CA ILE A 136 4.74 3.98 -3.30
C ILE A 136 6.19 4.42 -3.49
N GLU A 137 7.11 3.47 -3.28
CA GLU A 137 8.49 3.59 -3.78
C GLU A 137 8.55 2.94 -5.16
N TYR A 138 8.71 3.77 -6.20
CA TYR A 138 8.85 3.31 -7.57
C TYR A 138 10.32 3.35 -8.02
N GLN A 139 10.79 2.26 -8.60
CA GLN A 139 12.15 2.15 -9.12
C GLN A 139 12.18 1.77 -10.61
N SER A 140 12.94 2.53 -11.40
CA SER A 140 13.21 2.22 -12.80
C SER A 140 14.67 2.51 -13.13
N GLY A 141 15.41 1.48 -13.57
CA GLY A 141 16.85 1.58 -13.73
C GLY A 141 17.54 1.98 -12.43
N CYS A 142 18.31 3.07 -12.49
CA CYS A 142 18.97 3.67 -11.33
C CYS A 142 18.13 4.76 -10.64
N LEU A 143 16.94 5.07 -11.15
CA LEU A 143 16.07 6.10 -10.60
C LEU A 143 15.08 5.49 -9.62
N SER A 144 14.94 6.14 -8.46
CA SER A 144 13.91 5.85 -7.47
C SER A 144 13.12 7.12 -7.21
N SER A 145 11.81 6.97 -7.07
CA SER A 145 10.89 8.09 -6.86
C SER A 145 9.73 7.66 -5.99
N LYS A 146 9.40 8.49 -5.02
CA LYS A 146 8.22 8.34 -4.18
C LYS A 146 7.04 9.04 -4.84
N MET A 147 5.93 8.34 -5.02
CA MET A 147 4.72 8.88 -5.67
C MET A 147 3.45 8.25 -5.08
N TYR A 148 2.28 8.85 -5.31
CA TYR A 148 1.01 8.23 -4.93
C TYR A 148 0.48 7.30 -6.01
N VAL A 149 -0.48 6.43 -5.64
CA VAL A 149 -1.04 5.42 -6.55
C VAL A 149 -1.60 6.05 -7.83
N GLY A 150 -2.37 7.14 -7.70
CA GLY A 150 -2.90 7.84 -8.86
C GLY A 150 -1.82 8.37 -9.80
N GLU A 151 -0.78 9.02 -9.26
CA GLU A 151 0.36 9.50 -10.05
C GLU A 151 1.10 8.36 -10.75
N TYR A 152 1.31 7.25 -10.05
CA TYR A 152 1.89 6.05 -10.61
C TYR A 152 1.12 5.54 -11.82
N LEU A 153 -0.22 5.43 -11.71
CA LEU A 153 -1.03 4.96 -12.83
C LEU A 153 -0.97 5.92 -14.01
N ILE A 154 -1.03 7.23 -13.77
CA ILE A 154 -0.95 8.24 -14.83
C ILE A 154 0.40 8.21 -15.54
N ASN A 155 1.51 8.17 -14.79
CA ASN A 155 2.85 8.37 -15.32
C ASN A 155 3.50 7.09 -15.84
N GLN A 156 3.29 5.96 -15.15
CA GLN A 156 4.03 4.71 -15.39
C GLN A 156 3.20 3.60 -16.02
N VAL A 157 1.87 3.65 -15.91
CA VAL A 157 0.98 2.62 -16.48
C VAL A 157 0.27 3.13 -17.72
N LEU A 158 -0.36 4.30 -17.61
CA LEU A 158 -1.18 4.89 -18.65
C LEU A 158 -0.40 5.85 -19.53
N PHE A 159 0.72 6.42 -19.05
CA PHE A 159 1.55 7.42 -19.74
C PHE A 159 0.77 8.65 -20.24
N LEU A 160 -0.20 9.15 -19.45
CA LEU A 160 -1.05 10.27 -19.86
C LEU A 160 -0.41 11.64 -19.58
N ASP A 161 0.59 11.70 -18.70
CA ASP A 161 1.35 12.92 -18.48
C ASP A 161 2.35 13.11 -19.62
N ASN A 162 2.21 14.19 -20.39
CA ASN A 162 2.94 14.48 -21.63
C ASN A 162 4.41 14.89 -21.41
N GLN A 163 5.04 14.41 -20.33
CA GLN A 163 6.44 14.74 -20.02
C GLN A 163 7.45 13.80 -20.70
N GLY A 164 6.95 12.69 -21.28
CA GLY A 164 7.78 11.73 -22.03
C GLY A 164 7.79 12.00 -23.54
N PRO A 165 8.62 11.24 -24.29
CA PRO A 165 8.59 11.27 -25.76
C PRO A 165 7.21 10.88 -26.29
N PRO A 166 6.82 11.37 -27.49
CA PRO A 166 5.51 11.07 -28.07
C PRO A 166 5.34 9.55 -28.24
N LEU A 167 4.20 9.06 -27.77
CA LEU A 167 3.86 7.64 -27.85
C LEU A 167 3.40 7.29 -29.28
N PRO A 168 3.55 6.02 -29.71
CA PRO A 168 3.01 5.56 -30.97
C PRO A 168 1.50 5.83 -31.07
N GLU A 169 1.03 6.27 -32.24
CA GLU A 169 -0.37 6.66 -32.46
C GLU A 169 -1.37 5.54 -32.11
N SER A 170 -1.02 4.29 -32.41
CA SER A 170 -1.81 3.11 -32.04
C SER A 170 -2.05 3.00 -30.53
N PHE A 171 -1.07 3.36 -29.71
CA PHE A 171 -1.20 3.37 -28.26
C PHE A 171 -2.07 4.53 -27.78
N VAL A 172 -1.96 5.70 -28.42
CA VAL A 172 -2.80 6.86 -28.12
C VAL A 172 -4.27 6.55 -28.40
N ASN A 173 -4.58 5.96 -29.55
CA ASN A 173 -5.95 5.61 -29.95
C ASN A 173 -6.55 4.55 -29.02
N TYR A 174 -5.80 3.47 -28.73
CA TYR A 174 -6.23 2.45 -27.76
C TYR A 174 -6.60 3.03 -26.39
N ARG A 175 -5.88 4.06 -25.91
CA ARG A 175 -6.22 4.71 -24.64
C ARG A 175 -7.51 5.52 -24.76
N LYS A 176 -7.67 6.33 -25.80
CA LYS A 176 -8.90 7.13 -25.99
C LYS A 176 -10.15 6.25 -26.10
N GLU A 177 -10.03 5.05 -26.69
CA GLU A 177 -11.13 4.08 -26.76
C GLU A 177 -11.50 3.49 -25.40
N LYS A 178 -10.53 3.32 -24.49
CA LYS A 178 -10.75 2.64 -23.20
C LYS A 178 -10.95 3.58 -22.01
N TYR A 179 -10.60 4.84 -22.14
CA TYR A 179 -10.56 5.81 -21.07
C TYR A 179 -11.13 7.16 -21.52
N ASP A 180 -11.86 7.82 -20.63
CA ASP A 180 -12.17 9.24 -20.77
C ASP A 180 -10.94 10.04 -20.29
N VAL A 181 -9.99 10.20 -21.20
CA VAL A 181 -8.68 10.82 -20.92
C VAL A 181 -8.84 12.27 -20.47
N ASP A 182 -9.76 13.03 -21.09
CA ASP A 182 -9.97 14.44 -20.78
C ASP A 182 -10.49 14.61 -19.35
N LYS A 183 -11.44 13.78 -18.93
CA LYS A 183 -11.95 13.77 -17.56
C LYS A 183 -10.86 13.39 -16.55
N ILE A 184 -10.08 12.36 -16.84
CA ILE A 184 -8.98 11.91 -15.96
C ILE A 184 -7.93 13.03 -15.80
N MET A 185 -7.47 13.62 -16.90
CA MET A 185 -6.44 14.64 -16.87
C MET A 185 -6.93 15.94 -16.23
N LYS A 186 -8.20 16.30 -16.42
CA LYS A 186 -8.82 17.44 -15.73
C LYS A 186 -8.76 17.28 -14.21
N GLU A 187 -9.09 16.09 -13.68
CA GLU A 187 -9.01 15.84 -12.23
C GLU A 187 -7.55 15.74 -11.75
N TYR A 188 -6.67 15.08 -12.51
CA TYR A 188 -5.25 14.97 -12.15
C TYR A 188 -4.55 16.33 -12.07
N LEU A 189 -4.80 17.23 -13.02
CA LEU A 189 -4.20 18.57 -13.03
C LEU A 189 -4.68 19.46 -11.87
N LYS A 190 -5.87 19.22 -11.30
CA LYS A 190 -6.29 19.91 -10.08
C LYS A 190 -5.42 19.54 -8.88
N LEU A 191 -4.96 18.29 -8.82
CA LEU A 191 -4.11 17.79 -7.73
C LEU A 191 -2.68 18.36 -7.81
N LYS A 192 -2.14 18.61 -9.01
CA LYS A 192 -0.81 19.21 -9.19
C LYS A 192 -0.73 20.72 -8.88
N LYS A 193 -1.88 21.41 -8.81
CA LYS A 193 -1.95 22.86 -8.56
C LYS A 193 -2.08 23.22 -7.08
N LEU A 194 -2.10 22.21 -6.21
CA LEU A 194 -2.08 22.33 -4.74
C LEU A 194 -0.66 22.11 -4.25
#